data_AF-A0A7W6X7R7-F1
#
_entry.id   AF-A0A7W6X7R7-F1
#
_cell.length_a   1.000
_cell.length_b   1.000
_cell.length_c   1.000
_cell.angle_alpha   90.00
_cell.angle_beta   90.00
_cell.angle_gamma   90.00
#
_symmetry.space_group_name_H-M   'P 1'
#
loop_
_entity.id
_entity.type
_entity.pdbx_description
1 polymer ?
#
loop_
_entity_poly.entity_id
_entity_poly.type
_entity_poly.pdbx_seq_one_letter_code
_entity_poly.pdbx_strand_id
1 'polypeptide(L)'
;MSPDVAGWRADAPVTKSLAEVNATVAIPAAGRWWRRLLAFVGPGYLVSVGYMDPGNWATDLAGGSKFGYTLLSVILLSNLMAILLQSLAARLGIVTDRDLAQACRATYSPAVNFLLWLACEAAIIACDLAEVIGTAIALKLLFGIPLIGGALLAALDAFLLLLLMNRGFRFLEAFVIALLAVIAVCFAVQIVAAAPPVAEVLHGFMPKSEIFTNPEMLYIAIGIIGATVMPHNLYLHSSIVQTRAYERNDTGRREAIKWATTDSTIALMLALFINAAILVVAAATFHKSGHSDVAEIGQAFELLSPLLGLGIASTLFAVALLASGLNSTVTATLAGQIVMEGFLDLRLPSWARRLLTRGIAIVPVIVVTAIYGERGTADLLVFSQVVLSMQLPFAVIPLVRFVSDRRKMGQFAIPGYVAAIAWIVAGVIVILNVKLLVDTLFG
;
A
#
# COMPACT_ATOMS: atom_id res chain seq x y z
N MET A 1 -35.30 -18.70 2.03
CA MET A 1 -34.32 -17.75 1.43
C MET A 1 -35.09 -16.45 1.24
N SER A 2 -34.79 -15.39 2.00
CA SER A 2 -35.58 -14.15 1.97
C SER A 2 -35.41 -13.41 0.63
N PRO A 3 -36.49 -12.80 0.08
CA PRO A 3 -36.51 -12.23 -1.28
C PRO A 3 -35.43 -11.16 -1.53
N ASP A 4 -35.01 -10.38 -0.53
CA ASP A 4 -33.92 -9.39 -0.66
C ASP A 4 -32.54 -10.00 -0.98
N VAL A 5 -32.33 -11.28 -0.65
CA VAL A 5 -31.03 -11.96 -0.82
C VAL A 5 -30.78 -12.34 -2.27
N ALA A 6 -31.85 -12.57 -3.04
CA ALA A 6 -31.75 -12.78 -4.47
C ALA A 6 -31.34 -11.48 -5.17
N GLY A 7 -31.92 -10.33 -4.80
CA GLY A 7 -31.65 -9.04 -5.45
C GLY A 7 -30.18 -8.62 -5.43
N TRP A 8 -29.54 -8.52 -4.25
CA TRP A 8 -28.16 -8.01 -4.16
C TRP A 8 -27.11 -8.84 -4.93
N ARG A 9 -27.34 -10.16 -5.03
CA ARG A 9 -26.48 -11.09 -5.78
C ARG A 9 -26.90 -11.24 -7.26
N ALA A 10 -28.18 -11.13 -7.57
CA ALA A 10 -28.71 -11.22 -8.93
C ALA A 10 -28.50 -9.92 -9.72
N ASP A 11 -28.51 -8.77 -9.04
CA ASP A 11 -28.24 -7.44 -9.61
C ASP A 11 -26.73 -7.19 -9.77
N ALA A 12 -25.97 -8.23 -10.15
CA ALA A 12 -24.55 -8.08 -10.46
C ALA A 12 -24.37 -6.89 -11.41
N PRO A 13 -23.39 -6.01 -11.16
CA PRO A 13 -23.30 -4.76 -11.90
C PRO A 13 -23.22 -5.07 -13.39
N VAL A 14 -24.01 -4.36 -14.21
CA VAL A 14 -23.98 -4.47 -15.68
C VAL A 14 -22.55 -4.25 -16.19
N THR A 15 -21.77 -3.47 -15.46
CA THR A 15 -20.37 -3.15 -15.70
C THR A 15 -19.44 -3.89 -14.72
N LYS A 16 -18.61 -4.80 -15.26
CA LYS A 16 -17.58 -5.50 -14.49
C LYS A 16 -16.48 -4.54 -14.06
N SER A 17 -15.95 -4.74 -12.85
CA SER A 17 -14.76 -4.03 -12.38
C SER A 17 -13.56 -4.33 -13.29
N LEU A 18 -12.82 -3.28 -13.67
CA LEU A 18 -11.72 -3.34 -14.65
C LEU A 18 -12.10 -4.16 -15.89
N ALA A 19 -13.17 -3.75 -16.57
CA ALA A 19 -13.75 -4.51 -17.69
C ALA A 19 -12.74 -4.89 -18.79
N GLU A 20 -11.69 -4.09 -18.98
CA GLU A 20 -10.61 -4.31 -19.95
C GLU A 20 -9.73 -5.53 -19.62
N VAL A 21 -9.59 -5.88 -18.33
CA VAL A 21 -8.69 -6.94 -17.85
C VAL A 21 -9.40 -8.02 -17.02
N ASN A 22 -10.71 -7.91 -16.83
CA ASN A 22 -11.51 -8.89 -16.09
C ASN A 22 -11.45 -10.28 -16.75
N ALA A 23 -11.15 -11.32 -15.98
CA ALA A 23 -11.03 -12.71 -16.45
C ALA A 23 -10.08 -12.90 -17.67
N THR A 24 -9.05 -12.08 -17.83
CA THR A 24 -8.11 -12.18 -18.96
C THR A 24 -7.01 -13.22 -18.76
N VAL A 25 -6.65 -13.54 -17.51
CA VAL A 25 -5.59 -14.51 -17.22
C VAL A 25 -6.19 -15.92 -17.09
N ALA A 26 -5.97 -16.74 -18.11
CA ALA A 26 -6.41 -18.13 -18.12
C ALA A 26 -5.70 -18.98 -17.06
N ILE A 27 -6.46 -19.73 -16.28
CA ILE A 27 -5.93 -20.67 -15.29
C ILE A 27 -5.83 -22.06 -15.94
N PRO A 28 -4.67 -22.73 -15.90
CA PRO A 28 -4.54 -24.09 -16.45
C PRO A 28 -5.44 -25.08 -15.71
N ALA A 29 -6.43 -25.65 -16.40
CA ALA A 29 -7.34 -26.66 -15.85
C ALA A 29 -6.62 -27.96 -15.46
N ALA A 30 -5.48 -28.28 -16.09
CA ALA A 30 -4.67 -29.46 -15.79
C ALA A 30 -3.17 -29.10 -15.67
N GLY A 31 -2.49 -29.61 -14.64
CA GLY A 31 -1.05 -29.40 -14.44
C GLY A 31 -0.59 -29.59 -12.99
N ARG A 32 0.74 -29.64 -12.78
CA ARG A 32 1.36 -29.67 -11.44
C ARG A 32 0.98 -28.43 -10.65
N TRP A 33 0.80 -28.58 -9.33
CA TRP A 33 0.35 -27.50 -8.43
C TRP A 33 1.15 -26.19 -8.55
N TRP A 34 2.46 -26.26 -8.78
CA TRP A 34 3.32 -25.09 -9.02
C TRP A 34 2.97 -24.29 -10.28
N ARG A 35 2.51 -24.94 -11.36
CA ARG A 35 2.07 -24.23 -12.58
C ARG A 35 0.76 -23.49 -12.37
N ARG A 36 -0.13 -24.03 -11.52
CA ARG A 36 -1.34 -23.32 -11.09
C ARG A 36 -0.99 -22.15 -10.19
N LEU A 37 -0.08 -22.34 -9.22
CA LEU A 37 0.43 -21.24 -8.38
C LEU A 37 0.97 -20.09 -9.25
N LEU A 38 1.87 -20.38 -10.21
CA LEU A 38 2.42 -19.37 -11.11
C LEU A 38 1.39 -18.63 -11.97
N ALA A 39 0.20 -19.20 -12.20
CA ALA A 39 -0.88 -18.52 -12.91
C ALA A 39 -1.70 -17.61 -11.98
N PHE A 40 -1.78 -17.93 -10.69
CA PHE A 40 -2.42 -17.10 -9.67
C PHE A 40 -1.50 -16.04 -9.08
N VAL A 41 -0.18 -16.23 -9.17
CA VAL A 41 0.84 -15.27 -8.75
C VAL A 41 0.71 -13.98 -9.57
N GLY A 42 0.67 -12.84 -8.89
CA GLY A 42 0.61 -11.52 -9.52
C GLY A 42 -0.19 -10.48 -8.73
N PRO A 43 -1.49 -10.73 -8.43
CA PRO A 43 -2.35 -9.79 -7.72
C PRO A 43 -1.80 -9.39 -6.36
N GLY A 44 -1.29 -10.36 -5.60
CA GLY A 44 -0.66 -10.13 -4.30
C GLY A 44 0.59 -9.27 -4.40
N TYR A 45 1.39 -9.44 -5.46
CA TYR A 45 2.59 -8.64 -5.70
C TYR A 45 2.29 -7.21 -6.13
N LEU A 46 1.24 -7.00 -6.94
CA LEU A 46 0.75 -5.65 -7.22
C LEU A 46 0.30 -4.96 -5.95
N VAL A 47 -0.41 -5.67 -5.06
CA VAL A 47 -0.90 -5.10 -3.81
C VAL A 47 0.25 -4.84 -2.83
N SER A 48 1.19 -5.76 -2.67
CA SER A 48 2.30 -5.64 -1.70
C SER A 48 3.22 -4.47 -2.00
N VAL A 49 3.20 -3.95 -3.22
CA VAL A 49 4.08 -2.87 -3.64
C VAL A 49 3.67 -1.52 -3.07
N GLY A 50 2.38 -1.25 -2.90
CA GLY A 50 1.96 -0.04 -2.18
C GLY A 50 2.44 -0.06 -0.72
N TYR A 51 2.75 -1.24 -0.16
CA TYR A 51 3.32 -1.37 1.18
C TYR A 51 4.83 -1.10 1.23
N MET A 52 5.44 -0.67 0.12
CA MET A 52 6.87 -0.38 -0.01
C MET A 52 7.13 1.02 -0.57
N ASP A 53 6.12 1.90 -0.53
CA ASP A 53 6.18 3.25 -1.07
C ASP A 53 7.10 4.18 -0.25
N PRO A 54 7.49 5.36 -0.77
CA PRO A 54 8.34 6.30 -0.04
C PRO A 54 7.72 6.80 1.29
N GLY A 55 6.39 6.76 1.42
CA GLY A 55 5.69 7.08 2.65
C GLY A 55 6.09 6.15 3.81
N ASN A 56 6.06 4.84 3.56
CA ASN A 56 6.48 3.84 4.55
C ASN A 56 7.94 3.99 4.96
N TRP A 57 8.80 4.35 4.00
CA TRP A 57 10.24 4.50 4.25
C TRP A 57 10.52 5.63 5.22
N ALA A 58 9.81 6.76 5.10
CA ALA A 58 9.98 7.88 6.02
C ALA A 58 9.67 7.46 7.46
N THR A 59 8.58 6.72 7.68
CA THR A 59 8.20 6.23 9.02
C THR A 59 9.15 5.15 9.55
N ASP A 60 9.63 4.25 8.70
CA ASP A 60 10.55 3.17 9.10
C ASP A 60 11.96 3.69 9.41
N LEU A 61 12.46 4.65 8.60
CA LEU A 61 13.74 5.32 8.84
C LEU A 61 13.70 6.11 10.14
N ALA A 62 12.66 6.93 10.35
CA ALA A 62 12.50 7.72 11.57
C ALA A 62 12.33 6.82 12.80
N GLY A 63 11.60 5.71 12.67
CA GLY A 63 11.44 4.73 13.74
C GLY A 63 12.74 4.04 14.12
N GLY A 64 13.52 3.64 13.12
CA GLY A 64 14.81 2.99 13.33
C GLY A 64 15.87 3.93 13.89
N SER A 65 15.98 5.15 13.38
CA SER A 65 16.97 6.14 13.83
C SER A 65 16.70 6.61 15.27
N LYS A 66 15.45 6.85 15.64
CA LYS A 66 15.08 7.35 16.98
C LYS A 66 14.98 6.25 18.03
N PHE A 67 14.35 5.12 17.71
CA PHE A 67 13.94 4.12 18.70
C PHE A 67 14.60 2.74 18.52
N GLY A 68 15.61 2.67 17.65
CA GLY A 68 16.32 1.44 17.34
C GLY A 68 15.37 0.37 16.81
N TYR A 69 15.49 -0.86 17.32
CA TYR A 69 14.71 -2.00 16.85
C TYR A 69 13.30 -2.12 17.46
N THR A 70 12.91 -1.25 18.39
CA THR A 70 11.69 -1.42 19.20
C THR A 70 10.40 -1.41 18.35
N LEU A 71 10.37 -0.61 17.29
CA LEU A 71 9.22 -0.47 16.40
C LEU A 71 9.08 -1.60 15.36
N LEU A 72 10.01 -2.59 15.32
CA LEU A 72 9.85 -3.79 14.49
C LEU A 72 8.58 -4.58 14.86
N SER A 73 8.25 -4.61 16.15
CA SER A 73 7.00 -5.20 16.64
C SER A 73 5.75 -4.53 16.03
N VAL A 74 5.79 -3.20 15.83
CA VAL A 74 4.70 -2.44 15.19
C VAL A 74 4.61 -2.76 13.71
N ILE A 75 5.73 -2.81 12.99
CA ILE A 75 5.75 -3.21 11.56
C ILE A 75 5.15 -4.62 11.40
N LEU A 76 5.54 -5.57 12.26
CA LEU A 76 4.99 -6.93 12.22
C LEU A 76 3.48 -6.95 12.47
N LEU A 77 3.00 -6.31 13.54
CA LEU A 77 1.58 -6.26 13.86
C LEU A 77 0.77 -5.58 12.75
N SER A 78 1.28 -4.46 12.24
CA SER A 78 0.69 -3.73 11.13
C SER A 78 0.59 -4.60 9.86
N ASN A 79 1.64 -5.36 9.54
CA ASN A 79 1.61 -6.28 8.40
C ASN A 79 0.63 -7.45 8.60
N LEU A 80 0.50 -7.98 9.82
CA LEU A 80 -0.52 -8.99 10.12
C LEU A 80 -1.93 -8.44 9.94
N MET A 81 -2.19 -7.19 10.35
CA MET A 81 -3.45 -6.50 10.08
C MET A 81 -3.68 -6.35 8.57
N ALA A 82 -2.65 -5.96 7.83
CA ALA A 82 -2.71 -5.85 6.38
C ALA A 82 -3.06 -7.18 5.70
N ILE A 83 -2.37 -8.28 6.05
CA ILE A 83 -2.65 -9.62 5.50
C ILE A 83 -4.10 -10.03 5.78
N LEU A 84 -4.58 -9.80 7.00
CA LEU A 84 -5.98 -10.06 7.34
C LEU A 84 -6.92 -9.26 6.43
N LEU A 85 -6.80 -7.94 6.40
CA LEU A 85 -7.70 -7.07 5.64
C LEU A 85 -7.62 -7.33 4.12
N GLN A 86 -6.43 -7.60 3.60
CA GLN A 86 -6.23 -7.93 2.19
C GLN A 86 -6.85 -9.28 1.82
N SER A 87 -6.76 -10.29 2.71
CA SER A 87 -7.46 -11.56 2.49
C SER A 87 -8.98 -11.40 2.48
N LEU A 88 -9.52 -10.45 3.27
CA LEU A 88 -10.95 -10.12 3.28
C LEU A 88 -11.36 -9.38 2.00
N ALA A 89 -10.56 -8.43 1.52
CA ALA A 89 -10.78 -7.71 0.27
C ALA A 89 -10.79 -8.65 -0.94
N ALA A 90 -9.80 -9.54 -1.02
CA ALA A 90 -9.74 -10.60 -2.02
C ALA A 90 -10.99 -11.51 -1.97
N ARG A 91 -11.39 -11.93 -0.78
CA ARG A 91 -12.58 -12.77 -0.59
C ARG A 91 -13.85 -12.07 -1.06
N LEU A 92 -14.02 -10.79 -0.75
CA LEU A 92 -15.16 -9.99 -1.21
C LEU A 92 -15.23 -10.00 -2.74
N GLY A 93 -14.12 -9.66 -3.40
CA GLY A 93 -14.00 -9.64 -4.87
C GLY A 93 -14.33 -10.98 -5.51
N ILE A 94 -13.82 -12.07 -4.94
CA ILE A 94 -13.98 -13.42 -5.51
C ILE A 94 -15.40 -13.97 -5.37
N VAL A 95 -16.05 -13.69 -4.23
CA VAL A 95 -17.36 -14.26 -3.88
C VAL A 95 -18.50 -13.47 -4.50
N THR A 96 -18.37 -12.14 -4.49
CA THR A 96 -19.46 -11.24 -4.87
C THR A 96 -19.37 -10.77 -6.31
N ASP A 97 -18.23 -11.02 -6.98
CA ASP A 97 -17.94 -10.53 -8.33
C ASP A 97 -18.07 -9.00 -8.45
N ARG A 98 -17.91 -8.31 -7.32
CA ARG A 98 -17.93 -6.86 -7.15
C ARG A 98 -16.66 -6.44 -6.42
N ASP A 99 -16.07 -5.32 -6.84
CA ASP A 99 -15.06 -4.68 -6.00
C ASP A 99 -15.71 -3.99 -4.79
N LEU A 100 -14.87 -3.57 -3.83
CA LEU A 100 -15.33 -2.91 -2.60
C LEU A 100 -16.09 -1.60 -2.88
N ALA A 101 -15.70 -0.83 -3.89
CA ALA A 101 -16.36 0.43 -4.25
C ALA A 101 -17.76 0.17 -4.83
N GLN A 102 -17.90 -0.81 -5.71
CA GLN A 102 -19.18 -1.29 -6.24
C GLN A 102 -20.09 -1.84 -5.13
N ALA A 103 -19.53 -2.57 -4.17
CA ALA A 103 -20.27 -3.09 -3.03
C ALA A 103 -20.78 -1.98 -2.10
N CYS A 104 -19.98 -0.93 -1.89
CA CYS A 104 -20.39 0.29 -1.19
C CYS A 104 -21.51 1.01 -1.96
N ARG A 105 -21.32 1.23 -3.27
CA ARG A 105 -22.31 1.88 -4.14
C ARG A 105 -23.67 1.20 -4.11
N ALA A 106 -23.68 -0.13 -4.15
CA ALA A 106 -24.90 -0.94 -4.12
C ALA A 106 -25.60 -0.97 -2.75
N THR A 107 -24.96 -0.49 -1.67
CA THR A 107 -25.50 -0.60 -0.30
C THR A 107 -25.83 0.76 0.32
N TYR A 108 -25.02 1.79 0.06
CA TYR A 108 -25.16 3.09 0.69
C TYR A 108 -25.91 4.08 -0.20
N SER A 109 -26.43 5.16 0.41
CA SER A 109 -27.12 6.22 -0.33
C SER A 109 -26.15 6.99 -1.23
N PRO A 110 -26.64 7.65 -2.31
CA PRO A 110 -25.79 8.42 -3.22
C PRO A 110 -24.89 9.45 -2.53
N ALA A 111 -25.39 10.12 -1.48
CA ALA A 111 -24.62 11.09 -0.70
C ALA A 111 -23.44 10.44 0.05
N VAL A 112 -23.66 9.30 0.71
CA VAL A 112 -22.60 8.58 1.41
C VAL A 112 -21.57 8.04 0.41
N ASN A 113 -22.01 7.52 -0.73
CA ASN A 113 -21.10 7.06 -1.78
C ASN A 113 -20.24 8.17 -2.33
N PHE A 114 -20.80 9.36 -2.55
CA PHE A 114 -20.02 10.52 -3.01
C PHE A 114 -18.98 10.96 -1.97
N LEU A 115 -19.33 10.98 -0.68
CA LEU A 115 -18.38 11.29 0.39
C LEU A 115 -17.26 10.24 0.50
N LEU A 116 -17.61 8.95 0.40
CA LEU A 116 -16.63 7.86 0.39
C LEU A 116 -15.69 7.95 -0.82
N TRP A 117 -16.23 8.30 -1.99
CA TRP A 117 -15.44 8.55 -3.20
C TRP A 117 -14.48 9.73 -2.99
N LEU A 118 -14.97 10.87 -2.50
CA LEU A 118 -14.15 12.07 -2.30
C LEU A 118 -13.00 11.79 -1.32
N ALA A 119 -13.28 11.12 -0.22
CA ALA A 119 -12.26 10.76 0.77
C ALA A 119 -11.24 9.75 0.20
N CYS A 120 -11.69 8.82 -0.66
CA CYS A 120 -10.79 7.88 -1.32
C CYS A 120 -9.92 8.56 -2.39
N GLU A 121 -10.49 9.47 -3.18
CA GLU A 121 -9.76 10.22 -4.20
C GLU A 121 -8.71 11.13 -3.55
N ALA A 122 -9.06 11.79 -2.43
CA ALA A 122 -8.12 12.57 -1.65
C ALA A 122 -6.95 11.72 -1.13
N ALA A 123 -7.21 10.50 -0.64
CA ALA A 123 -6.16 9.58 -0.21
C ALA A 123 -5.28 9.09 -1.37
N ILE A 124 -5.84 8.87 -2.56
CA ILE A 124 -5.05 8.53 -3.76
C ILE A 124 -4.16 9.70 -4.18
N ILE A 125 -4.68 10.93 -4.16
CA ILE A 125 -3.89 12.13 -4.48
C ILE A 125 -2.76 12.32 -3.45
N ALA A 126 -3.03 12.10 -2.16
CA ALA A 126 -2.01 12.13 -1.12
C ALA A 126 -0.93 11.06 -1.32
N CYS A 127 -1.31 9.85 -1.73
CA CYS A 127 -0.36 8.79 -2.10
C CYS A 127 0.49 9.21 -3.30
N ASP A 128 -0.14 9.73 -4.34
CA ASP A 128 0.53 10.19 -5.57
C ASP A 128 1.52 11.34 -5.26
N LEU A 129 1.18 12.21 -4.29
CA LEU A 129 2.06 13.25 -3.78
C LEU A 129 3.30 12.68 -3.09
N ALA A 130 3.14 11.63 -2.27
CA ALA A 130 4.27 10.95 -1.62
C ALA A 130 5.22 10.34 -2.66
N GLU A 131 4.67 9.75 -3.73
CA GLU A 131 5.43 9.19 -4.83
C GLU A 131 6.22 10.24 -5.61
N VAL A 132 5.58 11.38 -5.92
CA VAL A 132 6.22 12.50 -6.63
C VAL A 132 7.40 13.01 -5.80
N ILE A 133 7.22 13.18 -4.49
CA ILE A 133 8.28 13.62 -3.59
C ILE A 133 9.40 12.59 -3.54
N GLY A 134 9.10 11.31 -3.34
CA GLY A 134 10.10 10.24 -3.30
C GLY A 134 10.90 10.13 -4.60
N THR A 135 10.22 10.24 -5.75
CA THR A 135 10.85 10.24 -7.07
C THR A 135 11.73 11.46 -7.28
N ALA A 136 11.23 12.65 -6.90
CA ALA A 136 11.99 13.90 -7.01
C ALA A 136 13.26 13.87 -6.13
N ILE A 137 13.16 13.35 -4.91
CA ILE A 137 14.29 13.14 -4.01
C ILE A 137 15.27 12.15 -4.64
N ALA A 138 14.81 11.00 -5.13
CA ALA A 138 15.68 10.01 -5.76
C ALA A 138 16.45 10.58 -6.96
N LEU A 139 15.77 11.34 -7.83
CA LEU A 139 16.40 12.00 -8.99
C LEU A 139 17.41 13.07 -8.58
N LYS A 140 17.13 13.83 -7.51
CA LYS A 140 18.09 14.77 -6.94
C LYS A 140 19.34 14.06 -6.45
N LEU A 141 19.17 12.97 -5.70
CA LEU A 141 20.28 12.23 -5.10
C LEU A 141 21.14 11.49 -6.14
N LEU A 142 20.53 10.95 -7.20
CA LEU A 142 21.24 10.20 -8.25
C LEU A 142 21.90 11.11 -9.30
N PHE A 143 21.22 12.17 -9.71
CA PHE A 143 21.61 12.96 -10.89
C PHE A 143 21.87 14.45 -10.58
N GLY A 144 21.72 14.87 -9.33
CA GLY A 144 21.86 16.28 -8.94
C GLY A 144 20.75 17.19 -9.46
N ILE A 145 19.61 16.62 -9.88
CA ILE A 145 18.49 17.39 -10.44
C ILE A 145 17.75 18.12 -9.30
N PRO A 146 17.46 19.43 -9.42
CA PRO A 146 16.68 20.15 -8.41
C PRO A 146 15.31 19.50 -8.15
N LEU A 147 14.78 19.56 -6.93
CA LEU A 147 13.51 18.92 -6.55
C LEU A 147 12.34 19.27 -7.48
N ILE A 148 12.22 20.54 -7.87
CA ILE A 148 11.18 20.99 -8.81
C ILE A 148 11.36 20.30 -10.18
N GLY A 149 12.59 20.19 -10.67
CA GLY A 149 12.90 19.46 -11.90
C GLY A 149 12.57 17.97 -11.77
N GLY A 150 12.89 17.36 -10.63
CA GLY A 150 12.54 15.98 -10.32
C GLY A 150 11.02 15.75 -10.30
N ALA A 151 10.25 16.66 -9.68
CA ALA A 151 8.79 16.58 -9.64
C ALA A 151 8.16 16.74 -11.04
N LEU A 152 8.71 17.61 -11.88
CA LEU A 152 8.27 17.74 -13.28
C LEU A 152 8.60 16.49 -14.10
N LEU A 153 9.78 15.89 -13.91
CA LEU A 153 10.16 14.62 -14.54
C LEU A 153 9.29 13.46 -14.05
N ALA A 154 8.82 13.51 -12.81
CA ALA A 154 7.85 12.55 -12.29
C ALA A 154 6.48 12.62 -12.99
N ALA A 155 6.16 13.67 -13.76
CA ALA A 155 4.99 13.64 -14.65
C ALA A 155 5.18 12.70 -15.85
N LEU A 156 6.44 12.42 -16.24
CA LEU A 156 6.73 11.56 -17.38
C LEU A 156 6.39 10.08 -17.10
N ASP A 157 6.26 9.70 -15.84
CA ASP A 157 5.83 8.35 -15.46
C ASP A 157 4.40 8.03 -15.92
N ALA A 158 3.58 9.05 -16.22
CA ALA A 158 2.27 8.87 -16.80
C ALA A 158 2.39 8.22 -18.19
N PHE A 159 3.38 8.62 -18.98
CA PHE A 159 3.65 7.99 -20.27
C PHE A 159 4.21 6.58 -20.12
N LEU A 160 5.04 6.35 -19.09
CA LEU A 160 5.54 5.01 -18.77
C LEU A 160 4.37 4.07 -18.45
N LEU A 161 3.42 4.51 -17.63
CA LEU A 161 2.23 3.74 -17.28
C LEU A 161 1.42 3.35 -18.53
N LEU A 162 1.24 4.27 -19.48
CA LEU A 162 0.54 3.97 -20.73
C LEU A 162 1.26 2.97 -21.61
N LEU A 163 2.58 3.07 -21.69
CA LEU A 163 3.40 2.09 -22.39
C LEU A 163 3.25 0.70 -21.75
N LEU A 164 3.22 0.62 -20.42
CA LEU A 164 3.06 -0.64 -19.68
C LEU A 164 1.66 -1.23 -19.88
N MET A 165 0.61 -0.42 -19.79
CA MET A 165 -0.78 -0.88 -19.97
C MET A 165 -1.02 -1.43 -21.37
N ASN A 166 -0.47 -0.80 -22.41
CA ASN A 166 -0.58 -1.28 -23.80
C ASN A 166 0.08 -2.65 -24.05
N ARG A 167 1.01 -3.09 -23.19
CA ARG A 167 1.71 -4.38 -23.30
C ARG A 167 0.95 -5.55 -22.62
N GLY A 168 -0.10 -5.26 -21.86
CA GLY A 168 -0.93 -6.23 -21.17
C GLY A 168 -0.53 -6.52 -19.72
N PHE A 169 -1.46 -7.12 -18.95
CA PHE A 169 -1.38 -7.23 -17.49
C PHE A 169 -0.21 -8.11 -16.99
N ARG A 170 0.17 -9.16 -17.72
CA ARG A 170 1.32 -10.00 -17.33
C ARG A 170 2.65 -9.27 -17.43
N PHE A 171 2.78 -8.35 -18.39
CA PHE A 171 3.97 -7.52 -18.51
C PHE A 171 4.04 -6.52 -17.37
N LEU A 172 2.90 -5.93 -17.00
CA LEU A 172 2.77 -5.07 -15.83
C LEU A 172 3.17 -5.80 -14.53
N GLU A 173 2.62 -6.99 -14.28
CA GLU A 173 2.98 -7.84 -13.14
C GLU A 173 4.49 -8.14 -13.10
N ALA A 174 5.09 -8.51 -14.24
CA ALA A 174 6.52 -8.80 -14.33
C ALA A 174 7.39 -7.56 -14.05
N PHE A 175 6.99 -6.39 -14.56
CA PHE A 175 7.68 -5.12 -14.31
C PHE A 175 7.66 -4.77 -12.80
N VAL A 176 6.50 -4.89 -12.18
CA VAL A 176 6.30 -4.64 -10.74
C VAL A 176 7.17 -5.57 -9.89
N ILE A 177 7.21 -6.87 -10.23
CA ILE A 177 8.04 -7.86 -9.54
C ILE A 177 9.54 -7.56 -9.75
N ALA A 178 9.95 -7.09 -10.92
CA ALA A 178 11.33 -6.72 -11.18
C ALA A 178 11.78 -5.52 -10.33
N LEU A 179 10.95 -4.47 -10.21
CA LEU A 179 11.22 -3.33 -9.32
C LEU A 179 11.32 -3.77 -7.86
N LEU A 180 10.42 -4.66 -7.43
CA LEU A 180 10.45 -5.21 -6.08
C LEU A 180 11.73 -6.00 -5.80
N ALA A 181 12.20 -6.79 -6.78
CA ALA A 181 13.47 -7.52 -6.67
C ALA A 181 14.66 -6.56 -6.56
N VAL A 182 14.65 -5.43 -7.30
CA VAL A 182 15.68 -4.38 -7.18
C VAL A 182 15.70 -3.81 -5.77
N ILE A 183 14.55 -3.45 -5.20
CA ILE A 183 14.44 -2.93 -3.83
C ILE A 183 14.98 -3.95 -2.82
N ALA A 184 14.54 -5.21 -2.93
CA ALA A 184 14.96 -6.29 -2.05
C ALA A 184 16.49 -6.52 -2.08
N VAL A 185 17.09 -6.53 -3.28
CA VAL A 185 18.55 -6.68 -3.43
C VAL A 185 19.30 -5.49 -2.83
N CYS A 186 18.83 -4.26 -3.07
CA CYS A 186 19.47 -3.06 -2.53
C CYS A 186 19.51 -3.05 -1.00
N PHE A 187 18.40 -3.44 -0.34
CA PHE A 187 18.37 -3.51 1.12
C PHE A 187 19.05 -4.77 1.68
N ALA A 188 19.04 -5.89 0.96
CA ALA A 188 19.80 -7.07 1.37
C ALA A 188 21.30 -6.76 1.45
N VAL A 189 21.86 -6.06 0.46
CA VAL A 189 23.25 -5.61 0.48
C VAL A 189 23.51 -4.68 1.68
N GLN A 190 22.60 -3.74 1.96
CA GLN A 190 22.74 -2.81 3.08
C GLN A 190 22.63 -3.50 4.45
N ILE A 191 21.76 -4.50 4.63
CA ILE A 191 21.69 -5.29 5.87
C ILE A 191 23.00 -6.05 6.09
N VAL A 192 23.52 -6.70 5.04
CA VAL A 192 24.79 -7.45 5.13
C VAL A 192 25.93 -6.50 5.49
N ALA A 193 25.94 -5.30 4.92
CA ALA A 193 26.89 -4.23 5.24
C ALA A 193 26.77 -3.75 6.69
N ALA A 194 25.54 -3.53 7.17
CA ALA A 194 25.26 -3.05 8.51
C ALA A 194 25.60 -4.07 9.60
N ALA A 195 25.65 -5.36 9.25
CA ALA A 195 25.93 -6.49 10.12
C ALA A 195 25.22 -6.40 11.50
N PRO A 196 23.88 -6.21 11.54
CA PRO A 196 23.16 -5.99 12.78
C PRO A 196 23.19 -7.25 13.66
N PRO A 197 23.30 -7.11 14.99
CA PRO A 197 23.21 -8.25 15.89
C PRO A 197 21.81 -8.87 15.82
N VAL A 198 21.74 -10.08 15.27
CA VAL A 198 20.48 -10.80 15.02
C VAL A 198 19.64 -10.95 16.29
N ALA A 199 20.27 -11.12 17.44
CA ALA A 199 19.57 -11.20 18.73
C ALA A 199 18.77 -9.92 19.06
N GLU A 200 19.34 -8.73 18.85
CA GLU A 200 18.65 -7.46 19.10
C GLU A 200 17.48 -7.25 18.13
N VAL A 201 17.68 -7.64 16.86
CA VAL A 201 16.63 -7.57 15.83
C VAL A 201 15.45 -8.49 16.20
N LEU A 202 15.74 -9.73 16.62
CA LEU A 202 14.70 -10.67 17.06
C LEU A 202 13.98 -10.19 18.31
N HIS A 203 14.70 -9.59 19.26
CA HIS A 203 14.09 -8.95 20.43
C HIS A 203 13.21 -7.75 20.06
N GLY A 204 13.55 -7.01 18.99
CA GLY A 204 12.74 -5.90 18.48
C GLY A 204 11.34 -6.31 18.00
N PHE A 205 11.16 -7.57 17.60
CA PHE A 205 9.83 -8.10 17.25
C PHE A 205 8.94 -8.37 18.47
N MET A 206 9.48 -8.35 19.69
CA MET A 206 8.68 -8.46 20.91
C MET A 206 8.06 -7.11 21.27
N PRO A 207 6.73 -7.00 21.42
CA PRO A 207 6.08 -5.75 21.79
C PRO A 207 6.55 -5.26 23.15
N LYS A 208 6.94 -3.97 23.24
CA LYS A 208 7.28 -3.31 24.51
C LYS A 208 6.18 -2.34 24.91
N SER A 209 5.93 -2.22 26.22
CA SER A 209 4.94 -1.27 26.77
C SER A 209 5.32 0.19 26.52
N GLU A 210 6.61 0.48 26.30
CA GLU A 210 7.16 1.80 25.98
C GLU A 210 6.49 2.46 24.77
N ILE A 211 6.00 1.66 23.82
CA ILE A 211 5.29 2.12 22.61
C ILE A 211 4.04 2.92 22.96
N PHE A 212 3.37 2.59 24.08
CA PHE A 212 2.15 3.28 24.50
C PHE A 212 2.39 4.40 25.51
N THR A 213 3.55 4.42 26.17
CA THR A 213 3.88 5.43 27.20
C THR A 213 4.62 6.62 26.62
N ASN A 214 5.40 6.44 25.55
CA ASN A 214 6.13 7.52 24.89
C ASN A 214 5.29 8.14 23.75
N PRO A 215 4.90 9.43 23.83
CA PRO A 215 4.10 10.09 22.80
C PRO A 215 4.73 10.10 21.41
N GLU A 216 6.04 10.33 21.31
CA GLU A 216 6.75 10.36 20.03
C GLU A 216 6.85 8.96 19.42
N MET A 217 7.12 7.94 20.24
CA MET A 217 7.16 6.56 19.77
C MET A 217 5.80 6.09 19.29
N LEU A 218 4.74 6.49 20.00
CA LEU A 218 3.37 6.22 19.61
C LEU A 218 2.99 6.94 18.32
N TYR A 219 3.42 8.18 18.13
CA TYR A 219 3.19 8.93 16.89
C TYR A 219 3.80 8.21 15.67
N ILE A 220 5.06 7.78 15.76
CA ILE A 220 5.69 7.00 14.69
C ILE A 220 5.00 5.64 14.52
N ALA A 221 4.63 4.96 15.62
CA ALA A 221 3.91 3.69 15.54
C ALA A 221 2.55 3.83 14.82
N ILE A 222 1.81 4.92 15.06
CA ILE A 222 0.57 5.22 14.34
C ILE A 222 0.88 5.51 12.86
N GLY A 223 1.95 6.26 12.59
CA GLY A 223 2.44 6.50 11.23
C GLY A 223 2.73 5.20 10.47
N ILE A 224 3.48 4.27 11.08
CA ILE A 224 3.76 2.94 10.51
C ILE A 224 2.46 2.20 10.20
N ILE A 225 1.47 2.20 11.12
CA ILE A 225 0.19 1.51 10.90
C ILE A 225 -0.59 2.14 9.74
N GLY A 226 -0.69 3.47 9.70
CA GLY A 226 -1.40 4.20 8.65
C GLY A 226 -0.75 4.05 7.27
N ALA A 227 0.57 4.11 7.23
CA ALA A 227 1.35 3.98 6.00
C ALA A 227 1.32 2.52 5.47
N THR A 228 1.40 1.53 6.37
CA THR A 228 1.28 0.12 5.97
C THR A 228 -0.12 -0.17 5.42
N VAL A 229 -1.20 0.10 6.18
CA VAL A 229 -2.54 -0.32 5.76
C VAL A 229 -3.15 0.73 4.84
N MET A 230 -2.81 0.70 3.56
CA MET A 230 -3.34 1.65 2.59
C MET A 230 -4.80 1.34 2.19
N PRO A 231 -5.75 2.30 2.29
CA PRO A 231 -7.14 2.08 1.95
C PRO A 231 -7.36 1.76 0.47
N HIS A 232 -6.68 2.47 -0.43
CA HIS A 232 -6.81 2.29 -1.88
C HIS A 232 -6.41 0.87 -2.32
N ASN A 233 -5.48 0.24 -1.60
CA ASN A 233 -5.07 -1.15 -1.86
C ASN A 233 -6.16 -2.17 -1.52
N LEU A 234 -7.09 -1.88 -0.60
CA LEU A 234 -8.24 -2.74 -0.33
C LEU A 234 -9.21 -2.75 -1.53
N TYR A 235 -9.45 -1.58 -2.13
CA TYR A 235 -10.24 -1.48 -3.36
C TYR A 235 -9.52 -2.17 -4.52
N LEU A 236 -8.22 -1.90 -4.68
CA LEU A 236 -7.37 -2.50 -5.70
C LEU A 236 -7.42 -4.03 -5.66
N HIS A 237 -7.14 -4.61 -4.50
CA HIS A 237 -7.06 -6.07 -4.37
C HIS A 237 -8.41 -6.74 -4.61
N SER A 238 -9.51 -6.13 -4.16
CA SER A 238 -10.86 -6.64 -4.40
C SER A 238 -11.24 -6.67 -5.89
N SER A 239 -10.58 -5.87 -6.73
CA SER A 239 -10.78 -5.87 -8.18
C SER A 239 -9.77 -6.76 -8.91
N ILE A 240 -8.47 -6.67 -8.60
CA ILE A 240 -7.43 -7.40 -9.35
C ILE A 240 -7.60 -8.92 -9.24
N VAL A 241 -8.08 -9.44 -8.11
CA VAL A 241 -8.37 -10.88 -7.98
C VAL A 241 -9.39 -11.39 -9.01
N GLN A 242 -10.22 -10.50 -9.57
CA GLN A 242 -11.21 -10.81 -10.59
C GLN A 242 -10.61 -10.90 -12.01
N THR A 243 -9.34 -10.51 -12.21
CA THR A 243 -8.61 -10.70 -13.48
C THR A 243 -8.35 -12.17 -13.81
N ARG A 244 -8.38 -13.04 -12.80
CA ARG A 244 -8.18 -14.47 -12.95
C ARG A 244 -9.46 -15.17 -13.42
N ALA A 245 -9.35 -15.96 -14.48
CA ALA A 245 -10.47 -16.68 -15.09
C ALA A 245 -10.75 -18.02 -14.37
N TYR A 246 -11.27 -17.96 -13.14
CA TYR A 246 -11.68 -19.15 -12.38
C TYR A 246 -13.17 -19.47 -12.56
N GLU A 247 -13.54 -20.73 -12.34
CA GLU A 247 -14.93 -21.18 -12.42
C GLU A 247 -15.79 -20.51 -11.34
N ARG A 248 -16.92 -19.91 -11.74
CA ARG A 248 -17.85 -19.20 -10.85
C ARG A 248 -18.82 -20.15 -10.11
N ASN A 249 -18.36 -21.37 -9.85
CA ASN A 249 -19.04 -22.34 -8.99
C ASN A 249 -18.43 -22.28 -7.57
N ASP A 250 -19.05 -23.00 -6.64
CA ASP A 250 -18.64 -22.96 -5.23
C ASP A 250 -17.23 -23.54 -5.01
N THR A 251 -16.87 -24.58 -5.74
CA THR A 251 -15.55 -25.22 -5.68
C THR A 251 -14.45 -24.30 -6.20
N GLY A 252 -14.67 -23.67 -7.36
CA GLY A 252 -13.75 -22.73 -7.99
C GLY A 252 -13.55 -21.47 -7.15
N ARG A 253 -14.62 -20.93 -6.55
CA ARG A 253 -14.52 -19.81 -5.59
C ARG A 253 -13.69 -20.18 -4.36
N ARG A 254 -13.85 -21.37 -3.78
CA ARG A 254 -13.02 -21.83 -2.64
C ARG A 254 -11.55 -21.93 -3.01
N GLU A 255 -11.25 -22.51 -4.17
CA GLU A 255 -9.89 -22.63 -4.68
C GLU A 255 -9.28 -21.25 -4.96
N ALA A 256 -10.02 -20.34 -5.60
CA ALA A 256 -9.59 -18.97 -5.86
C ALA A 256 -9.31 -18.19 -4.57
N ILE A 257 -10.17 -18.29 -3.55
CA ILE A 257 -9.94 -17.65 -2.24
C ILE A 257 -8.64 -18.16 -1.63
N LYS A 258 -8.41 -19.49 -1.66
CA LYS A 258 -7.19 -20.10 -1.11
C LYS A 258 -5.95 -19.56 -1.81
N TRP A 259 -5.92 -19.57 -3.15
CA TRP A 259 -4.76 -19.11 -3.91
C TRP A 259 -4.53 -17.61 -3.76
N ALA A 260 -5.57 -16.78 -3.84
CA ALA A 260 -5.44 -15.33 -3.67
C ALA A 260 -4.96 -14.96 -2.25
N THR A 261 -5.43 -15.68 -1.23
CA THR A 261 -4.97 -15.49 0.15
C THR A 261 -3.51 -15.91 0.30
N THR A 262 -3.10 -17.04 -0.27
CA THR A 262 -1.70 -17.48 -0.22
C THR A 262 -0.76 -16.53 -0.98
N ASP A 263 -1.14 -16.10 -2.19
CA ASP A 263 -0.36 -15.16 -3.00
C ASP A 263 -0.14 -13.83 -2.27
N SER A 264 -1.23 -13.21 -1.80
CA SER A 264 -1.15 -11.96 -1.04
C SER A 264 -0.40 -12.11 0.29
N THR A 265 -0.56 -13.23 1.00
CA THR A 265 0.20 -13.46 2.24
C THR A 265 1.70 -13.54 1.97
N ILE A 266 2.13 -14.26 0.94
CA ILE A 266 3.55 -14.38 0.58
C ILE A 266 4.10 -13.00 0.17
N ALA A 267 3.37 -12.28 -0.67
CA ALA A 267 3.78 -10.97 -1.15
C ALA A 267 3.88 -9.92 -0.01
N LEU A 268 2.91 -9.91 0.91
CA LEU A 268 2.94 -9.01 2.07
C LEU A 268 3.98 -9.42 3.13
N MET A 269 4.32 -10.71 3.23
CA MET A 269 5.47 -11.12 4.05
C MET A 269 6.78 -10.58 3.48
N LEU A 270 6.91 -10.52 2.16
CA LEU A 270 8.05 -9.88 1.51
C LEU A 270 8.09 -8.36 1.77
N ALA A 271 6.92 -7.70 1.80
CA ALA A 271 6.80 -6.30 2.24
C ALA A 271 7.29 -6.09 3.68
N LEU A 272 6.91 -6.96 4.61
CA LEU A 272 7.43 -6.94 5.97
C LEU A 272 8.95 -7.06 6.02
N PHE A 273 9.56 -7.94 5.23
CA PHE A 273 11.02 -8.04 5.20
C PHE A 273 11.69 -6.77 4.71
N ILE A 274 11.12 -6.09 3.72
CA ILE A 274 11.65 -4.82 3.22
C ILE A 274 11.50 -3.70 4.26
N ASN A 275 10.32 -3.53 4.86
CA ASN A 275 10.08 -2.51 5.88
C ASN A 275 10.94 -2.75 7.14
N ALA A 276 11.04 -4.02 7.57
CA ALA A 276 11.96 -4.40 8.64
C ALA A 276 13.42 -4.14 8.27
N ALA A 277 13.82 -4.38 7.01
CA ALA A 277 15.17 -4.10 6.54
C ALA A 277 15.51 -2.60 6.61
N ILE A 278 14.59 -1.74 6.18
CA ILE A 278 14.75 -0.28 6.24
C ILE A 278 14.96 0.16 7.69
N LEU A 279 14.09 -0.28 8.60
CA LEU A 279 14.18 0.06 10.02
C LEU A 279 15.46 -0.49 10.65
N VAL A 280 15.84 -1.74 10.36
CA VAL A 280 17.06 -2.37 10.88
C VAL A 280 18.31 -1.64 10.39
N VAL A 281 18.37 -1.27 9.10
CA VAL A 281 19.49 -0.49 8.55
C VAL A 281 19.55 0.88 9.22
N ALA A 282 18.43 1.57 9.39
CA ALA A 282 18.39 2.86 10.10
C ALA A 282 18.84 2.75 11.56
N ALA A 283 18.38 1.72 12.28
CA ALA A 283 18.77 1.47 13.67
C ALA A 283 20.26 1.10 13.80
N ALA A 284 20.77 0.22 12.94
CA ALA A 284 22.16 -0.20 12.97
C ALA A 284 23.12 0.93 12.59
N THR A 285 22.70 1.79 11.65
CA THR A 285 23.55 2.82 11.06
C THR A 285 23.45 4.15 11.83
N PHE A 286 22.24 4.65 12.09
CA PHE A 286 22.02 5.99 12.63
C PHE A 286 21.85 6.00 14.15
N HIS A 287 21.05 5.08 14.69
CA HIS A 287 20.78 5.05 16.14
C HIS A 287 22.06 4.71 16.93
N LYS A 288 22.82 3.70 16.49
CA LYS A 288 24.09 3.32 17.15
C LYS A 288 25.20 4.36 17.01
N SER A 289 25.16 5.19 15.98
CA SER A 289 26.14 6.26 15.77
C SER A 289 25.76 7.59 16.45
N GLY A 290 24.63 7.62 17.18
CA GLY A 290 24.16 8.82 17.88
C GLY A 290 23.40 9.83 17.01
N HIS A 291 23.08 9.47 15.76
CA HIS A 291 22.32 10.31 14.83
C HIS A 291 20.82 10.00 14.95
N SER A 292 20.22 10.34 16.10
CA SER A 292 18.80 10.08 16.37
C SER A 292 17.83 10.97 15.60
N ASP A 293 18.30 12.06 14.98
CA ASP A 293 17.43 13.05 14.33
C ASP A 293 17.26 12.81 12.81
N VAL A 294 17.75 11.69 12.29
CA VAL A 294 17.61 11.34 10.87
C VAL A 294 16.18 10.87 10.60
N ALA A 295 15.31 11.82 10.26
CA ALA A 295 13.94 11.56 9.83
C ALA A 295 13.75 11.74 8.31
N GLU A 296 14.66 12.46 7.66
CA GLU A 296 14.55 12.81 6.24
C GLU A 296 15.32 11.83 5.34
N ILE A 297 14.68 11.45 4.23
CA ILE A 297 15.25 10.55 3.22
C ILE A 297 16.58 11.09 2.65
N GLY A 298 16.69 12.41 2.48
CA GLY A 298 17.92 13.06 2.01
C GLY A 298 19.09 12.90 2.97
N GLN A 299 18.84 13.10 4.27
CA GLN A 299 19.85 12.92 5.31
C GLN A 299 20.30 11.45 5.42
N ALA A 300 19.36 10.51 5.29
CA ALA A 300 19.69 9.09 5.24
C ALA A 300 20.66 8.79 4.09
N PHE A 301 20.43 9.33 2.89
CA PHE A 301 21.34 9.14 1.76
C PHE A 301 22.76 9.66 2.04
N GLU A 302 22.91 10.85 2.62
CA GLU A 302 24.24 11.43 2.87
C GLU A 302 25.03 10.62 3.92
N LEU A 303 24.33 10.07 4.91
CA LEU A 303 24.94 9.38 6.05
C LEU A 303 25.14 7.87 5.83
N LEU A 304 24.38 7.24 4.91
CA LEU A 304 24.46 5.79 4.68
C LEU A 304 25.86 5.31 4.27
N SER A 305 26.44 5.90 3.21
CA SER A 305 27.76 5.45 2.73
C SER A 305 28.90 5.65 3.74
N PRO A 306 29.04 6.81 4.41
CA PRO A 306 30.05 7.01 5.45
C PRO A 306 29.89 6.04 6.63
N LEU A 307 28.67 5.84 7.12
CA LEU A 307 28.43 5.07 8.34
C LEU A 307 28.44 3.55 8.11
N LEU A 308 28.03 3.09 6.92
CA LEU A 308 28.14 1.67 6.54
C LEU A 308 29.53 1.29 6.01
N GLY A 309 30.40 2.26 5.74
CA GLY A 309 31.71 2.01 5.14
C GLY A 309 31.65 1.49 3.69
N LEU A 310 30.51 1.68 3.01
CA LEU A 310 30.23 1.19 1.66
C LEU A 310 29.86 2.36 0.75
N GLY A 311 30.80 2.77 -0.11
CA GLY A 311 30.63 3.93 -1.01
C GLY A 311 29.46 3.82 -2.00
N ILE A 312 28.94 2.61 -2.23
CA ILE A 312 27.77 2.38 -3.08
C ILE A 312 26.43 2.39 -2.32
N ALA A 313 26.43 2.39 -0.98
CA ALA A 313 25.22 2.24 -0.17
C ALA A 313 24.19 3.36 -0.44
N SER A 314 24.62 4.62 -0.48
CA SER A 314 23.75 5.75 -0.81
C SER A 314 23.14 5.61 -2.21
N THR A 315 23.95 5.17 -3.19
CA THR A 315 23.45 4.96 -4.57
C THR A 315 22.41 3.84 -4.62
N LEU A 316 22.65 2.72 -3.95
CA LEU A 316 21.67 1.61 -3.86
C LEU A 316 20.38 2.06 -3.19
N PHE A 317 20.46 2.86 -2.15
CA PHE A 317 19.29 3.44 -1.47
C PHE A 317 18.48 4.34 -2.41
N ALA A 318 19.12 5.24 -3.16
CA ALA A 318 18.42 6.12 -4.09
C ALA A 318 17.85 5.37 -5.31
N VAL A 319 18.53 4.33 -5.81
CA VAL A 319 17.97 3.44 -6.85
C VAL A 319 16.73 2.71 -6.35
N ALA A 320 16.77 2.19 -5.12
CA ALA A 320 15.62 1.53 -4.52
C ALA A 320 14.46 2.51 -4.27
N LEU A 321 14.76 3.76 -3.88
CA LEU A 321 13.75 4.81 -3.71
C LEU A 321 13.06 5.17 -5.03
N LEU A 322 13.84 5.28 -6.12
CA LEU A 322 13.30 5.51 -7.45
C LEU A 322 12.43 4.33 -7.91
N ALA A 323 12.89 3.10 -7.68
CA ALA A 323 12.13 1.89 -8.00
C ALA A 323 10.81 1.84 -7.22
N SER A 324 10.81 2.22 -5.93
CA SER A 324 9.61 2.30 -5.09
C SER A 324 8.59 3.32 -5.64
N GLY A 325 9.03 4.55 -5.96
CA GLY A 325 8.16 5.59 -6.49
C GLY A 325 7.49 5.20 -7.82
N LEU A 326 8.25 4.61 -8.75
CA LEU A 326 7.72 4.13 -10.04
C LEU A 326 6.70 3.01 -9.89
N ASN A 327 6.81 2.21 -8.83
CA ASN A 327 5.98 1.05 -8.63
C ASN A 327 4.60 1.41 -8.07
N SER A 328 4.57 2.31 -7.08
CA SER A 328 3.34 2.79 -6.45
C SER A 328 2.43 3.54 -7.44
N THR A 329 3.03 4.17 -8.46
CA THR A 329 2.33 4.82 -9.57
C THR A 329 1.36 3.92 -10.32
N VAL A 330 1.75 2.67 -10.54
CA VAL A 330 0.91 1.68 -11.23
C VAL A 330 -0.33 1.37 -10.38
N THR A 331 -0.11 1.14 -9.08
CA THR A 331 -1.17 0.74 -8.16
C THR A 331 -2.13 1.88 -7.86
N ALA A 332 -1.63 3.11 -7.68
CA ALA A 332 -2.46 4.29 -7.44
C ALA A 332 -3.41 4.56 -8.62
N THR A 333 -2.92 4.42 -9.86
CA THR A 333 -3.72 4.67 -11.06
C THR A 333 -4.85 3.64 -11.21
N LEU A 334 -4.53 2.35 -11.03
CA LEU A 334 -5.51 1.27 -11.08
C LEU A 334 -6.53 1.38 -9.94
N ALA A 335 -6.07 1.64 -8.72
CA ALA A 335 -6.92 1.78 -7.55
C ALA A 335 -7.90 2.94 -7.73
N GLY A 336 -7.41 4.07 -8.25
CA GLY A 336 -8.26 5.17 -8.62
C GLY A 336 -9.31 4.77 -9.64
N GLN A 337 -8.92 4.15 -10.75
CA GLN A 337 -9.88 3.74 -11.79
C GLN A 337 -11.02 2.90 -11.20
N ILE A 338 -10.68 1.94 -10.34
CA ILE A 338 -11.64 1.11 -9.60
C ILE A 338 -12.56 1.95 -8.71
N VAL A 339 -12.00 2.90 -7.96
CA VAL A 339 -12.76 3.76 -7.04
C VAL A 339 -13.74 4.65 -7.81
N MET A 340 -13.33 5.24 -8.93
CA MET A 340 -14.19 6.14 -9.71
C MET A 340 -15.26 5.37 -10.50
N GLU A 341 -14.90 4.27 -11.16
CA GLU A 341 -15.88 3.41 -11.83
C GLU A 341 -16.83 2.77 -10.81
N GLY A 342 -16.33 2.34 -9.67
CA GLY A 342 -17.11 1.67 -8.65
C GLY A 342 -18.07 2.59 -7.89
N PHE A 343 -17.62 3.78 -7.48
CA PHE A 343 -18.47 4.72 -6.75
C PHE A 343 -19.31 5.62 -7.67
N LEU A 344 -18.73 6.14 -8.76
CA LEU A 344 -19.39 7.13 -9.63
C LEU A 344 -19.90 6.56 -10.95
N ASP A 345 -19.46 5.36 -11.37
CA ASP A 345 -19.77 4.80 -12.71
C ASP A 345 -19.32 5.74 -13.85
N LEU A 346 -18.25 6.50 -13.56
CA LEU A 346 -17.59 7.40 -14.50
C LEU A 346 -16.37 6.69 -15.08
N ARG A 347 -16.30 6.57 -16.41
CA ARG A 347 -15.17 5.98 -17.13
C ARG A 347 -14.31 7.08 -17.72
N LEU A 348 -13.13 7.25 -17.16
CA LEU A 348 -12.07 8.07 -17.76
C LEU A 348 -10.98 7.12 -18.24
N PRO A 349 -10.37 7.39 -19.40
CA PRO A 349 -9.23 6.61 -19.84
C PRO A 349 -8.08 6.80 -18.85
N SER A 350 -7.33 5.73 -18.59
CA SER A 350 -6.30 5.69 -17.53
C SER A 350 -5.23 6.77 -17.71
N TRP A 351 -4.92 7.19 -18.96
CA TRP A 351 -4.02 8.31 -19.24
C TRP A 351 -4.53 9.64 -18.72
N ALA A 352 -5.81 9.95 -18.99
CA ALA A 352 -6.41 11.23 -18.63
C ALA A 352 -6.54 11.32 -17.10
N ARG A 353 -6.93 10.20 -16.48
CA ARG A 353 -6.95 10.08 -15.03
C ARG A 353 -5.57 10.33 -14.44
N ARG A 354 -4.55 9.64 -14.96
CA ARG A 354 -3.19 9.76 -14.46
C ARG A 354 -2.66 11.19 -14.57
N LEU A 355 -2.85 11.84 -15.72
CA LEU A 355 -2.46 13.25 -15.88
C LEU A 355 -3.20 14.17 -14.91
N LEU A 356 -4.49 13.92 -14.66
CA LEU A 356 -5.28 14.71 -13.72
C LEU A 356 -4.78 14.54 -12.28
N THR A 357 -4.69 13.31 -11.77
CA THR A 357 -4.24 13.06 -10.39
C THR A 357 -2.81 13.54 -10.19
N ARG A 358 -1.94 13.31 -11.18
CA ARG A 358 -0.54 13.72 -11.14
C ARG A 358 -0.39 15.24 -11.22
N GLY A 359 -1.22 15.92 -12.02
CA GLY A 359 -1.27 17.38 -12.04
C GLY A 359 -1.70 17.96 -10.70
N ILE A 360 -2.73 17.39 -10.07
CA ILE A 360 -3.18 17.81 -8.73
C ILE A 360 -2.13 17.53 -7.65
N ALA A 361 -1.37 16.43 -7.75
CA ALA A 361 -0.32 16.08 -6.81
C ALA A 361 0.97 16.93 -6.97
N ILE A 362 1.38 17.24 -8.21
CA ILE A 362 2.61 18.00 -8.49
C ILE A 362 2.48 19.47 -8.05
N VAL A 363 1.30 20.08 -8.21
CA VAL A 363 1.12 21.51 -7.92
C VAL A 363 1.48 21.85 -6.46
N PRO A 364 0.94 21.17 -5.42
CA PRO A 364 1.36 21.36 -4.03
C PRO A 364 2.85 21.13 -3.83
N VAL A 365 3.43 20.10 -4.46
CA VAL A 365 4.87 19.81 -4.33
C VAL A 365 5.70 20.97 -4.83
N ILE A 366 5.41 21.51 -6.03
CA ILE A 366 6.15 22.65 -6.59
C ILE A 366 6.00 23.89 -5.71
N VAL A 367 4.77 24.21 -5.28
CA VAL A 367 4.49 25.40 -4.47
C VAL A 367 5.21 25.33 -3.12
N VAL A 368 5.10 24.20 -2.42
CA VAL A 368 5.74 24.01 -1.12
C VAL A 368 7.26 24.01 -1.25
N THR A 369 7.80 23.33 -2.28
CA THR A 369 9.26 23.33 -2.54
C THR A 369 9.78 24.75 -2.82
N ALA A 370 9.03 25.55 -3.59
CA ALA A 370 9.45 26.91 -3.94
C ALA A 370 9.44 27.87 -2.74
N ILE A 371 8.51 27.70 -1.80
CA ILE A 371 8.35 28.60 -0.64
C ILE A 371 9.18 28.13 0.56
N TYR A 372 9.14 26.83 0.87
CA TYR A 372 9.65 26.25 2.11
C TYR A 372 10.87 25.33 1.92
N GLY A 373 11.27 25.06 0.67
CA GLY A 373 12.40 24.18 0.38
C GLY A 373 12.19 22.74 0.81
N GLU A 374 13.28 22.06 1.17
CA GLU A 374 13.32 20.60 1.41
C GLU A 374 12.57 20.17 2.67
N ARG A 375 12.65 20.98 3.73
CA ARG A 375 11.89 20.73 4.98
C ARG A 375 10.39 20.73 4.72
N GLY A 376 9.90 21.71 3.95
CA GLY A 376 8.49 21.75 3.57
C GLY A 376 8.04 20.51 2.78
N THR A 377 8.91 19.94 1.94
CA THR A 377 8.59 18.68 1.23
C THR A 377 8.55 17.47 2.15
N ALA A 378 9.39 17.42 3.19
CA ALA A 378 9.34 16.36 4.19
C ALA A 378 8.04 16.44 5.03
N ASP A 379 7.65 17.64 5.46
CA ASP A 379 6.39 17.86 6.18
C ASP A 379 5.18 17.50 5.31
N LEU A 380 5.22 17.84 4.02
CA LEU A 380 4.18 17.49 3.07
C LEU A 380 4.08 15.97 2.85
N LEU A 381 5.22 15.27 2.84
CA LEU A 381 5.26 13.81 2.81
C LEU A 381 4.58 13.21 4.04
N VAL A 382 4.88 13.69 5.25
CA VAL A 382 4.23 13.21 6.49
C VAL A 382 2.73 13.52 6.47
N PHE A 383 2.34 14.73 6.06
CA PHE A 383 0.95 15.14 5.95
C PHE A 383 0.15 14.22 5.02
N SER A 384 0.75 13.80 3.90
CA SER A 384 0.10 12.84 2.99
C SER A 384 -0.29 11.54 3.69
N GLN A 385 0.56 11.04 4.59
CA GLN A 385 0.30 9.80 5.35
C GLN A 385 -0.84 9.97 6.35
N VAL A 386 -0.97 11.15 6.94
CA VAL A 386 -2.12 11.48 7.81
C VAL A 386 -3.43 11.39 7.03
N VAL A 387 -3.48 11.95 5.82
CA VAL A 387 -4.66 11.89 4.95
C VAL A 387 -5.00 10.44 4.59
N LEU A 388 -4.01 9.60 4.27
CA LEU A 388 -4.22 8.18 4.00
C LEU A 388 -4.79 7.45 5.22
N SER A 389 -4.20 7.69 6.39
CA SER A 389 -4.64 7.09 7.65
C SER A 389 -6.09 7.46 7.98
N MET A 390 -6.45 8.74 7.82
CA MET A 390 -7.82 9.23 8.04
C MET A 390 -8.86 8.55 7.13
N GLN A 391 -8.47 8.17 5.90
CA GLN A 391 -9.38 7.48 4.98
C GLN A 391 -9.57 6.00 5.34
N LEU A 392 -8.62 5.39 6.06
CA LEU A 392 -8.60 3.95 6.30
C LEU A 392 -9.87 3.38 6.95
N PRO A 393 -10.45 3.99 8.01
CA PRO A 393 -11.71 3.53 8.59
C PRO A 393 -12.86 3.40 7.60
N PHE A 394 -12.95 4.33 6.65
CA PHE A 394 -14.02 4.38 5.65
C PHE A 394 -13.94 3.26 4.63
N ALA A 395 -12.78 2.63 4.46
CA ALA A 395 -12.62 1.42 3.64
C ALA A 395 -12.78 0.13 4.47
N VAL A 396 -12.16 0.09 5.65
CA VAL A 396 -12.12 -1.11 6.52
C VAL A 396 -13.50 -1.45 7.08
N ILE A 397 -14.26 -0.47 7.57
CA ILE A 397 -15.57 -0.73 8.19
C ILE A 397 -16.56 -1.34 7.19
N PRO A 398 -16.76 -0.79 5.97
CA PRO A 398 -17.59 -1.45 4.97
C PRO A 398 -17.09 -2.84 4.58
N LEU A 399 -15.77 -3.02 4.44
CA LEU A 399 -15.19 -4.30 4.09
C LEU A 399 -15.56 -5.37 5.12
N VAL A 400 -15.26 -5.13 6.40
CA VAL A 400 -15.54 -6.07 7.50
C VAL A 400 -17.05 -6.35 7.60
N ARG A 401 -17.89 -5.32 7.44
CA ARG A 401 -19.34 -5.46 7.43
C ARG A 401 -19.83 -6.37 6.30
N PHE A 402 -19.33 -6.20 5.08
CA PHE A 402 -19.78 -6.97 3.92
C PHE A 402 -19.34 -8.43 3.98
N VAL A 403 -18.08 -8.69 4.36
CA VAL A 403 -17.57 -10.07 4.43
C VAL A 403 -18.16 -10.88 5.60
N SER A 404 -18.66 -10.20 6.63
CA SER A 404 -19.36 -10.81 7.78
C SER A 404 -20.82 -11.11 7.51
N ASP A 405 -21.45 -10.45 6.53
CA ASP A 405 -22.87 -10.60 6.25
C ASP A 405 -23.16 -11.89 5.46
N ARG A 406 -23.79 -12.85 6.13
CA ARG A 406 -24.22 -14.13 5.51
C ARG A 406 -25.22 -13.93 4.37
N ARG A 407 -25.96 -12.82 4.34
CA ARG A 407 -26.88 -12.50 3.23
C ARG A 407 -26.09 -12.18 1.96
N LYS A 408 -24.97 -11.47 2.07
CA LYS A 408 -24.11 -11.07 0.95
C LYS A 408 -23.12 -12.15 0.55
N MET A 409 -22.51 -12.82 1.52
CA MET A 409 -21.43 -13.79 1.30
C MET A 409 -21.92 -15.25 1.27
N GLY A 410 -23.15 -15.53 1.71
CA GLY A 410 -23.70 -16.88 1.71
C GLY A 410 -22.82 -17.82 2.54
N GLN A 411 -22.50 -18.99 1.99
CA GLN A 411 -21.60 -19.95 2.64
C GLN A 411 -20.13 -19.49 2.75
N PHE A 412 -19.75 -18.41 2.08
CA PHE A 412 -18.40 -17.86 2.10
C PHE A 412 -18.21 -16.73 3.13
N ALA A 413 -19.25 -16.44 3.93
CA ALA A 413 -19.14 -15.50 5.03
C ALA A 413 -18.02 -15.90 5.99
N ILE A 414 -17.31 -14.92 6.52
CA ILE A 414 -16.23 -15.20 7.46
C ILE A 414 -16.80 -15.81 8.75
N PRO A 415 -16.08 -16.75 9.39
CA PRO A 415 -16.52 -17.31 10.66
C PRO A 415 -16.42 -16.25 11.77
N GLY A 416 -17.22 -16.43 12.83
CA GLY A 416 -17.39 -15.41 13.88
C GLY A 416 -16.08 -14.98 14.57
N TYR A 417 -15.11 -15.88 14.71
CA TYR A 417 -13.81 -15.54 15.30
C TYR A 417 -12.97 -14.63 14.39
N VAL A 418 -13.00 -14.85 13.06
CA VAL A 418 -12.32 -13.94 12.10
C VAL A 418 -13.02 -12.59 12.08
N ALA A 419 -14.35 -12.58 12.18
CA ALA A 419 -15.12 -11.34 12.26
C ALA A 419 -14.76 -10.54 13.52
N ALA A 420 -14.65 -11.20 14.68
CA ALA A 420 -14.22 -10.57 15.92
C ALA A 420 -12.81 -9.97 15.80
N ILE A 421 -11.85 -10.72 15.25
CA ILE A 421 -10.48 -10.21 15.03
C ILE A 421 -10.50 -9.01 14.06
N ALA A 422 -11.24 -9.10 12.96
CA ALA A 422 -11.33 -8.03 11.98
C ALA A 422 -11.96 -6.75 12.57
N TRP A 423 -12.98 -6.87 13.42
CA TRP A 423 -13.57 -5.75 14.15
C TRP A 423 -12.63 -5.16 15.21
N ILE A 424 -11.84 -6.00 15.89
CA ILE A 424 -10.80 -5.52 16.81
C ILE A 424 -9.76 -4.70 16.03
N VAL A 425 -9.27 -5.22 14.90
CA VAL A 425 -8.33 -4.49 14.03
C VAL A 425 -8.93 -3.17 13.54
N ALA A 426 -10.18 -3.19 13.08
CA ALA A 426 -10.89 -1.97 12.69
C ALA A 426 -11.01 -0.96 13.84
N GLY A 427 -11.34 -1.43 15.05
CA GLY A 427 -11.42 -0.61 16.26
C GLY A 427 -10.09 0.03 16.63
N VAL A 428 -9.00 -0.76 16.62
CA VAL A 428 -7.63 -0.25 16.85
C VAL A 428 -7.28 0.83 15.82
N ILE A 429 -7.50 0.57 14.54
CA ILE A 429 -7.25 1.54 13.46
C ILE A 429 -8.03 2.84 13.70
N VAL A 430 -9.32 2.76 14.04
CA VAL A 430 -10.16 3.93 14.32
C VAL A 430 -9.64 4.71 15.52
N ILE A 431 -9.33 4.03 16.63
CA ILE A 431 -8.84 4.68 17.86
C ILE A 431 -7.51 5.40 17.59
N LEU A 432 -6.57 4.74 16.91
CA LEU A 432 -5.28 5.33 16.57
C LEU A 432 -5.43 6.52 15.62
N ASN A 433 -6.35 6.46 14.65
CA ASN A 433 -6.63 7.57 13.75
C ASN A 433 -7.28 8.77 14.44
N VAL A 434 -8.25 8.52 15.33
CA VAL A 434 -8.85 9.58 16.14
C VAL A 434 -7.80 10.23 17.03
N LYS A 435 -6.92 9.44 17.64
CA LYS A 435 -5.80 9.97 18.42
C LYS A 435 -4.88 10.83 17.56
N LEU A 436 -4.43 10.34 16.41
CA LEU A 436 -3.58 11.10 15.48
C LEU A 436 -4.24 12.43 15.09
N LEU A 437 -5.54 12.42 14.81
CA LEU A 437 -6.29 13.62 14.46
C LEU A 437 -6.32 14.62 15.62
N VAL A 438 -6.55 14.14 16.84
CA VAL A 438 -6.54 14.99 18.05
C VAL A 438 -5.15 15.59 18.26
N ASP A 439 -4.10 14.78 18.26
CA ASP A 439 -2.72 15.22 18.45
C ASP A 439 -2.30 16.21 17.34
N THR A 440 -2.77 16.02 16.09
CA THR A 440 -2.46 16.94 14.98
C THR A 440 -3.22 18.27 15.07
N LEU A 441 -4.46 18.26 15.56
CA LEU A 441 -5.30 19.47 15.65
C LEU A 441 -5.06 20.28 16.92
N PHE A 442 -4.71 19.64 18.03
CA PHE A 442 -4.61 20.26 19.34
C PHE A 442 -3.17 20.38 19.86
N GLY A 443 -2.18 19.83 19.15
CA GLY A 443 -0.78 19.76 19.59
C GLY A 443 -0.61 18.75 20.71
#